data_AF-A0A9E6UIK9-F1
#
_entry.id   AF-A0A9E6UIK9-F1
#
_cell.length_a   1.000
_cell.length_b   1.000
_cell.length_c   1.000
_cell.angle_alpha   90.00
_cell.angle_beta   90.00
_cell.angle_gamma   90.00
#
_symmetry.space_group_name_H-M   'P 1'
#
loop_
_entity.id
_entity.type
_entity.pdbx_description
1 polymer ?
#
loop_
_entity_poly.entity_id
_entity_poly.type
_entity_poly.pdbx_seq_one_letter_code
_entity_poly.pdbx_strand_id
1 'polypeptide(L)'
;MRMPLLLSAAIAALFIAHPAFSKAPEIGVVKPKLETETLTESDLDADADDPAVWVAPGDGADSLVVTAVKNGGVRVYDLKGKLVQRVDPAPDGGRINNVDVVYGLKLADGSKIDAAIASDRGLDVIRIFKIERPENANDDEGPLVEITAKNPRRAFPQRPKENGKGLEDNPLEDQNTVYGLTAIKDPESGAVFAVGTQRGQPRLGVFRLVPRKGGTVEAVYFSEFRVPVVHKGQNLREENENDPLKDWSPQFEGLAVDLRAGVLYAGQEDVGIWRIPIRVRSDMKPKLIYETRGSKESSFHNPDSVISRDVEGLCVFYGEDDNAYLIASSQGNAHGDAPTPDAPYDDSFVVFKLKGDDTPELIGSFRVGKGKKIDAVQESDGPRSSPSGCRASRRACSSRRTATRATSSREIPRRRTSSSCRGRRSPKASRRS
;
A
#
# COMPACT_ATOMS: atom_id res chain seq x y z
N MET A 1 -53.70 28.66 -62.85
CA MET A 1 -52.46 28.45 -62.07
C MET A 1 -52.71 28.90 -60.63
N ARG A 2 -52.94 27.96 -59.71
CA ARG A 2 -52.70 28.08 -58.25
C ARG A 2 -53.00 26.72 -57.60
N MET A 3 -51.96 26.12 -57.02
CA MET A 3 -51.87 24.79 -56.40
C MET A 3 -52.74 24.65 -55.13
N PRO A 4 -53.15 23.43 -54.76
CA PRO A 4 -53.64 23.14 -53.42
C PRO A 4 -52.44 22.95 -52.48
N LEU A 5 -52.46 23.64 -51.33
CA LEU A 5 -51.49 23.48 -50.26
C LEU A 5 -51.89 22.26 -49.42
N LEU A 6 -51.14 21.16 -49.53
CA LEU A 6 -51.22 20.02 -48.61
C LEU A 6 -50.47 20.39 -47.33
N LEU A 7 -51.20 20.54 -46.22
CA LEU A 7 -50.64 20.75 -44.89
C LEU A 7 -50.36 19.37 -44.27
N SER A 8 -49.11 18.88 -44.38
CA SER A 8 -48.66 17.71 -43.63
C SER A 8 -48.47 18.06 -42.16
N ALA A 9 -49.32 17.52 -41.29
CA ALA A 9 -49.13 17.58 -39.85
C ALA A 9 -48.05 16.57 -39.43
N ALA A 10 -46.84 17.05 -39.17
CA ALA A 10 -45.79 16.25 -38.53
C ALA A 10 -46.05 16.20 -37.02
N ILE A 11 -46.49 15.04 -36.52
CA ILE A 11 -46.54 14.76 -35.08
C ILE A 11 -45.10 14.48 -34.63
N ALA A 12 -44.46 15.46 -34.01
CA ALA A 12 -43.19 15.26 -33.32
C ALA A 12 -43.46 14.49 -32.01
N ALA A 13 -43.25 13.18 -32.02
CA ALA A 13 -43.21 12.38 -30.81
C ALA A 13 -41.96 12.77 -30.00
N LEU A 14 -42.15 13.62 -28.99
CA LEU A 14 -41.12 13.96 -28.02
C LEU A 14 -40.89 12.73 -27.13
N PHE A 15 -39.91 11.88 -27.48
CA PHE A 15 -39.43 10.85 -26.57
C PHE A 15 -38.73 11.55 -25.41
N ILE A 16 -39.43 11.69 -24.28
CA ILE A 16 -38.80 12.00 -22.99
C ILE A 16 -37.99 10.76 -22.62
N ALA A 17 -36.72 10.73 -23.04
CA ALA A 17 -35.74 9.79 -22.55
C ALA A 17 -35.62 10.02 -21.04
N HIS A 18 -36.29 9.17 -20.26
CA HIS A 18 -36.01 9.09 -18.84
C HIS A 18 -34.57 8.59 -18.73
N PRO A 19 -33.68 9.27 -17.97
CA PRO A 19 -32.38 8.68 -17.68
C PRO A 19 -32.67 7.32 -17.03
N ALA A 20 -32.19 6.25 -17.66
CA ALA A 20 -32.18 4.95 -17.03
C ALA A 20 -31.33 5.10 -15.78
N PHE A 21 -31.96 5.19 -14.61
CA PHE A 21 -31.24 5.06 -13.35
C PHE A 21 -30.58 3.69 -13.39
N SER A 22 -29.26 3.67 -13.61
CA SER A 22 -28.47 2.47 -13.43
C SER A 22 -28.71 1.99 -12.00
N LYS A 23 -29.19 0.76 -11.84
CA LYS A 23 -29.32 0.15 -10.51
C LYS A 23 -27.96 0.29 -9.81
N ALA A 24 -27.95 0.80 -8.59
CA ALA A 24 -26.75 0.88 -7.77
C ALA A 24 -26.07 -0.51 -7.75
N PRO A 25 -24.72 -0.59 -7.83
CA PRO A 25 -24.03 -1.87 -7.81
C PRO A 25 -24.44 -2.68 -6.57
N GLU A 26 -24.88 -3.93 -6.78
CA GLU A 26 -25.18 -4.82 -5.65
C GLU A 26 -23.89 -5.16 -4.90
N ILE A 27 -23.96 -5.09 -3.58
CA ILE A 27 -22.82 -5.39 -2.71
C ILE A 27 -22.86 -6.87 -2.38
N GLY A 28 -21.84 -7.60 -2.84
CA GLY A 28 -21.69 -9.01 -2.52
C GLY A 28 -21.47 -9.22 -1.02
N VAL A 29 -21.80 -10.41 -0.51
CA VAL A 29 -21.47 -10.79 0.88
C VAL A 29 -20.60 -12.03 0.86
N VAL A 30 -19.40 -11.91 1.41
CA VAL A 30 -18.50 -13.04 1.68
C VAL A 30 -18.50 -13.37 3.16
N LYS A 31 -18.05 -14.58 3.52
CA LYS A 31 -17.98 -15.02 4.92
C LYS A 31 -16.54 -15.21 5.35
N PRO A 32 -16.16 -14.75 6.56
CA PRO A 32 -14.85 -15.01 7.11
C PRO A 32 -14.69 -16.51 7.42
N LYS A 33 -13.46 -16.99 7.34
CA LYS A 33 -13.10 -18.37 7.67
C LYS A 33 -12.35 -18.48 9.00
N LEU A 34 -11.69 -17.41 9.40
CA LEU A 34 -10.81 -17.32 10.55
C LEU A 34 -10.77 -15.86 11.02
N GLU A 35 -10.57 -15.67 12.31
CA GLU A 35 -10.28 -14.39 12.96
C GLU A 35 -9.03 -14.57 13.86
N THR A 36 -8.31 -13.48 14.12
CA THR A 36 -7.22 -13.48 15.09
C THR A 36 -7.75 -13.48 16.52
N GLU A 37 -6.90 -13.84 17.49
CA GLU A 37 -7.23 -13.65 18.91
C GLU A 37 -7.61 -12.19 19.19
N THR A 38 -8.68 -11.99 19.97
CA THR A 38 -9.19 -10.67 20.36
C THR A 38 -8.18 -9.93 21.24
N LEU A 39 -8.02 -8.63 20.99
CA LEU A 39 -7.26 -7.75 21.87
C LEU A 39 -7.97 -7.59 23.22
N THR A 40 -7.19 -7.42 24.27
CA THR A 40 -7.68 -7.35 25.66
C THR A 40 -7.14 -6.11 26.36
N GLU A 41 -7.56 -5.84 27.60
CA GLU A 41 -6.94 -4.79 28.44
C GLU A 41 -5.41 -4.96 28.56
N SER A 42 -4.91 -6.21 28.47
CA SER A 42 -3.46 -6.49 28.47
C SER A 42 -2.72 -5.97 27.23
N ASP A 43 -3.46 -5.50 26.22
CA ASP A 43 -2.96 -4.87 25.01
C ASP A 43 -2.98 -3.33 25.09
N LEU A 44 -3.17 -2.76 26.28
CA LEU A 44 -3.20 -1.31 26.55
C LEU A 44 -4.44 -0.62 26.00
N ASP A 45 -5.60 -1.28 26.08
CA ASP A 45 -6.89 -0.80 25.53
C ASP A 45 -6.75 -0.31 24.08
N ALA A 46 -6.05 -1.13 23.30
CA ALA A 46 -5.62 -0.81 21.96
C ALA A 46 -6.59 -1.29 20.89
N ASP A 47 -6.64 -0.55 19.79
CA ASP A 47 -7.44 -0.88 18.61
C ASP A 47 -6.56 -1.56 17.55
N ALA A 48 -7.08 -2.61 16.91
CA ALA A 48 -6.43 -3.20 15.74
C ALA A 48 -6.61 -2.27 14.54
N ASP A 49 -5.56 -2.07 13.75
CA ASP A 49 -5.55 -1.06 12.68
C ASP A 49 -5.24 -1.69 11.32
N ASP A 50 -3.96 -1.96 11.07
CA ASP A 50 -3.48 -2.39 9.75
C ASP A 50 -2.76 -3.75 9.78
N PRO A 51 -3.15 -4.70 8.91
CA PRO A 51 -2.46 -5.97 8.75
C PRO A 51 -1.47 -5.99 7.57
N ALA A 52 -0.36 -6.70 7.75
CA ALA A 52 0.55 -7.11 6.70
C ALA A 52 0.73 -8.63 6.71
N VAL A 53 0.81 -9.24 5.52
CA VAL A 53 1.04 -10.68 5.38
C VAL A 53 2.47 -10.93 4.89
N TRP A 54 3.28 -11.57 5.72
CA TRP A 54 4.59 -12.10 5.31
C TRP A 54 4.43 -13.56 4.88
N VAL A 55 4.80 -13.86 3.64
CA VAL A 55 4.77 -15.22 3.11
C VAL A 55 6.11 -15.89 3.31
N ALA A 56 6.13 -16.96 4.08
CA ALA A 56 7.33 -17.75 4.31
C ALA A 56 7.87 -18.31 2.98
N PRO A 57 9.20 -18.31 2.76
CA PRO A 57 9.75 -18.90 1.55
C PRO A 57 9.66 -20.43 1.60
N GLY A 58 9.03 -21.05 0.60
CA GLY A 58 8.89 -22.50 0.52
C GLY A 58 7.44 -22.93 0.67
N ASP A 59 7.16 -23.78 1.65
CA ASP A 59 5.78 -24.07 2.06
C ASP A 59 5.24 -22.84 2.81
N GLY A 60 4.12 -22.29 2.33
CA GLY A 60 3.53 -21.08 2.89
C GLY A 60 2.89 -21.27 4.26
N ALA A 61 2.92 -22.49 4.82
CA ALA A 61 2.33 -22.81 6.11
C ALA A 61 2.92 -22.00 7.28
N ASP A 62 4.20 -21.62 7.20
CA ASP A 62 4.90 -20.84 8.24
C ASP A 62 4.76 -19.32 8.04
N SER A 63 3.84 -18.88 7.18
CA SER A 63 3.57 -17.46 6.95
C SER A 63 2.98 -16.79 8.19
N LEU A 64 3.16 -15.48 8.27
CA LEU A 64 2.76 -14.68 9.42
C LEU A 64 1.82 -13.55 8.98
N VAL A 65 0.89 -13.21 9.87
CA VAL A 65 0.12 -11.97 9.82
C VAL A 65 0.71 -11.04 10.88
N VAL A 66 1.28 -9.92 10.45
CA VAL A 66 1.84 -8.88 11.30
C VAL A 66 0.81 -7.75 11.36
N THR A 67 0.36 -7.36 12.54
CA THR A 67 -0.65 -6.31 12.67
C THR A 67 -0.11 -5.15 13.50
N ALA A 68 -0.41 -3.94 13.05
CA ALA A 68 -0.33 -2.77 13.88
C ALA A 68 -1.53 -2.74 14.83
N VAL A 69 -1.25 -2.43 16.09
CA VAL A 69 -2.24 -2.31 17.15
C VAL A 69 -2.02 -0.95 17.80
N LYS A 70 -2.93 -0.01 17.54
CA LYS A 70 -2.86 1.40 17.95
C LYS A 70 -2.66 1.47 19.46
N ASN A 71 -1.62 2.18 19.92
CA ASN A 71 -1.14 2.20 21.31
C ASN A 71 -0.47 0.90 21.81
N GLY A 72 -0.95 -0.27 21.38
CA GLY A 72 -0.42 -1.54 21.84
C GLY A 72 0.93 -1.94 21.23
N GLY A 73 1.32 -1.43 20.05
CA GLY A 73 2.54 -1.86 19.35
C GLY A 73 2.26 -2.77 18.14
N VAL A 74 2.92 -3.94 18.07
CA VAL A 74 2.75 -4.93 16.97
C VAL A 74 2.36 -6.30 17.52
N ARG A 75 1.38 -6.96 16.90
CA ARG A 75 1.05 -8.38 17.15
C ARG A 75 1.43 -9.19 15.93
N VAL A 76 1.88 -10.41 16.18
CA VAL A 76 2.21 -11.35 15.11
C VAL A 76 1.41 -12.62 15.33
N TYR A 77 0.72 -13.07 14.29
CA TYR A 77 -0.11 -14.27 14.30
C TYR A 77 0.35 -15.26 13.25
N ASP A 78 0.15 -16.54 13.52
CA ASP A 78 0.25 -17.58 12.49
C ASP A 78 -1.00 -17.59 11.58
N LEU A 79 -1.00 -18.40 10.50
CA LEU A 79 -2.15 -18.54 9.60
C LEU A 79 -3.36 -19.24 10.22
N LYS A 80 -3.28 -19.68 11.49
CA LYS A 80 -4.40 -20.22 12.28
C LYS A 80 -4.96 -19.17 13.24
N GLY A 81 -4.47 -17.93 13.18
CA GLY A 81 -4.94 -16.81 13.98
C GLY A 81 -4.40 -16.81 15.41
N LYS A 82 -3.46 -17.73 15.72
CA LYS A 82 -2.85 -17.83 17.04
C LYS A 82 -1.78 -16.76 17.18
N LEU A 83 -1.77 -16.06 18.31
CA LEU A 83 -0.73 -15.10 18.64
C LEU A 83 0.62 -15.81 18.85
N VAL A 84 1.64 -15.40 18.11
CA VAL A 84 3.01 -15.95 18.21
C VAL A 84 4.01 -14.94 18.76
N GLN A 85 3.69 -13.64 18.77
CA GLN A 85 4.54 -12.60 19.37
C GLN A 85 3.74 -11.36 19.73
N ARG A 86 4.12 -10.73 20.84
CA ARG A 86 3.77 -9.36 21.20
C ARG A 86 5.03 -8.51 21.15
N VAL A 87 4.97 -7.38 20.45
CA VAL A 87 6.02 -6.36 20.48
C VAL A 87 5.38 -5.09 21.02
N ASP A 88 5.69 -4.80 22.28
CA ASP A 88 5.19 -3.62 22.99
C ASP A 88 5.70 -2.32 22.35
N PRO A 89 4.98 -1.19 22.52
CA PRO A 89 5.43 0.10 22.01
C PRO A 89 6.75 0.50 22.69
N ALA A 90 7.49 1.40 22.03
CA ALA A 90 8.60 2.02 22.72
C ALA A 90 8.13 2.79 23.96
N PRO A 91 8.86 2.71 25.09
CA PRO A 91 8.42 3.21 26.38
C PRO A 91 8.21 4.73 26.42
N ASP A 92 8.83 5.47 25.51
CA ASP A 92 8.76 6.93 25.44
C ASP A 92 7.50 7.46 24.71
N GLY A 93 6.42 6.66 24.69
CA GLY A 93 5.16 7.02 24.02
C GLY A 93 5.10 6.57 22.56
N GLY A 94 5.77 5.49 22.20
CA GLY A 94 5.66 4.88 20.87
C GLY A 94 4.23 4.44 20.59
N ARG A 95 3.76 4.67 19.36
CA ARG A 95 2.42 4.26 18.92
C ARG A 95 2.47 3.86 17.46
N ILE A 96 2.27 2.58 17.19
CA ILE A 96 2.26 2.08 15.81
C ILE A 96 0.91 2.38 15.16
N ASN A 97 0.94 2.76 13.88
CA ASN A 97 -0.26 2.99 13.07
C ASN A 97 -0.38 1.94 11.95
N ASN A 98 0.51 1.97 10.96
CA ASN A 98 0.49 1.04 9.84
C ASN A 98 1.72 0.15 9.80
N VAL A 99 1.59 -0.99 9.11
CA VAL A 99 2.69 -1.93 8.90
C VAL A 99 2.65 -2.49 7.48
N ASP A 100 3.82 -2.64 6.86
CA ASP A 100 3.95 -3.33 5.57
C ASP A 100 5.18 -4.23 5.56
N VAL A 101 5.21 -5.21 4.66
CA VAL A 101 6.29 -6.19 4.55
C VAL A 101 7.07 -5.99 3.27
N VAL A 102 8.40 -6.02 3.37
CA VAL A 102 9.32 -5.98 2.24
C VAL A 102 10.27 -7.18 2.25
N TYR A 103 10.52 -7.73 1.06
CA TYR A 103 11.33 -8.93 0.89
C TYR A 103 12.74 -8.64 0.39
N GLY A 104 13.72 -9.36 0.93
CA GLY A 104 15.12 -9.33 0.51
C GLY A 104 15.77 -7.95 0.56
N LEU A 105 15.49 -7.16 1.60
CA LEU A 105 16.25 -5.97 1.98
C LEU A 105 17.71 -6.36 2.18
N LYS A 106 18.63 -5.71 1.48
CA LYS A 106 20.07 -5.99 1.57
C LYS A 106 20.66 -5.22 2.74
N LEU A 107 21.34 -5.88 3.68
CA LEU A 107 22.04 -5.23 4.80
C LEU A 107 23.47 -4.78 4.41
N ALA A 108 24.13 -4.05 5.31
CA ALA A 108 25.46 -3.48 5.07
C ALA A 108 26.56 -4.55 4.89
N ASP A 109 26.37 -5.73 5.47
CA ASP A 109 27.25 -6.90 5.30
C ASP A 109 26.98 -7.67 4.00
N GLY A 110 25.96 -7.27 3.23
CA GLY A 110 25.55 -7.89 1.98
C GLY A 110 24.52 -9.01 2.12
N SER A 111 24.18 -9.43 3.35
CA SER A 111 23.08 -10.37 3.60
C SER A 111 21.74 -9.78 3.15
N LYS A 112 20.74 -10.65 2.96
CA LYS A 112 19.37 -10.24 2.59
C LYS A 112 18.41 -10.76 3.64
N ILE A 113 17.49 -9.90 4.06
CA ILE A 113 16.45 -10.22 5.03
C ILE A 113 15.08 -9.84 4.48
N ASP A 114 14.03 -10.46 5.00
CA ASP A 114 12.69 -9.91 4.90
C ASP A 114 12.45 -9.02 6.13
N ALA A 115 11.63 -7.98 5.99
CA ALA A 115 11.41 -7.01 7.05
C ALA A 115 9.96 -6.53 7.09
N ALA A 116 9.44 -6.32 8.30
CA ALA A 116 8.24 -5.53 8.55
C ALA A 116 8.66 -4.08 8.83
N ILE A 117 7.97 -3.14 8.19
CA ILE A 117 8.21 -1.70 8.30
C ILE A 117 6.96 -1.10 8.91
N ALA A 118 7.10 -0.32 9.97
CA ALA A 118 5.97 0.23 10.71
C ALA A 118 6.11 1.74 10.91
N SER A 119 5.00 2.47 10.89
CA SER A 119 4.95 3.88 11.26
C SER A 119 4.71 4.01 12.76
N ASP A 120 5.66 4.59 13.49
CA ASP A 120 5.48 5.01 14.87
C ASP A 120 5.05 6.48 14.89
N ARG A 121 3.75 6.71 14.94
CA ARG A 121 3.15 8.05 15.02
C ARG A 121 3.42 8.75 16.34
N GLY A 122 3.68 8.00 17.42
CA GLY A 122 3.97 8.56 18.73
C GLY A 122 5.29 9.31 18.76
N LEU A 123 6.33 8.69 18.19
CA LEU A 123 7.69 9.25 18.13
C LEU A 123 8.09 9.86 16.79
N ASP A 124 7.18 9.82 15.81
CA ASP A 124 7.42 10.26 14.43
C ASP A 124 8.58 9.51 13.76
N VAL A 125 8.62 8.18 13.91
CA VAL A 125 9.73 7.33 13.44
C VAL A 125 9.21 6.20 12.57
N ILE A 126 9.96 5.83 11.53
CA ILE A 126 9.70 4.58 10.79
C ILE A 126 10.55 3.48 11.41
N ARG A 127 9.89 2.46 11.95
CA ARG A 127 10.52 1.30 12.57
C ARG A 127 10.73 0.17 11.58
N ILE A 128 11.80 -0.59 11.77
CA ILE A 128 12.20 -1.69 10.90
C ILE A 128 12.45 -2.92 11.76
N PHE A 129 11.69 -3.98 11.50
CA PHE A 129 11.83 -5.27 12.14
C PHE A 129 12.31 -6.29 11.12
N LYS A 130 13.41 -6.96 11.39
CA LYS A 130 13.79 -8.17 10.66
C LYS A 130 12.75 -9.25 10.96
N ILE A 131 12.31 -9.95 9.92
CA ILE A 131 11.45 -11.11 10.08
C ILE A 131 12.33 -12.36 10.06
N GLU A 132 12.41 -13.02 11.20
CA GLU A 132 12.92 -14.38 11.33
C GLU A 132 11.80 -15.38 11.06
N ARG A 133 12.16 -16.50 10.46
CA ARG A 133 11.20 -17.58 10.33
C ARG A 133 10.92 -18.18 11.71
N PRO A 134 9.70 -18.69 11.98
CA PRO A 134 9.37 -19.28 13.27
C PRO A 134 10.37 -20.34 13.75
N GLU A 135 10.90 -21.19 12.85
CA GLU A 135 11.87 -22.23 13.22
C GLU A 135 13.27 -21.70 13.59
N ASN A 136 13.56 -20.44 13.28
CA ASN A 136 14.82 -19.78 13.62
C ASN A 136 14.62 -18.64 14.64
N ALA A 137 13.37 -18.36 15.02
CA ALA A 137 13.05 -17.36 16.01
C ALA A 137 13.55 -17.84 17.38
N ASN A 138 14.08 -16.91 18.18
CA ASN A 138 14.32 -17.18 19.59
C ASN A 138 12.96 -17.29 20.28
N ASP A 139 12.72 -18.36 21.04
CA ASP A 139 11.46 -18.59 21.75
C ASP A 139 11.08 -17.40 22.65
N ASP A 140 12.07 -16.68 23.19
CA ASP A 140 11.86 -15.52 24.06
C ASP A 140 11.65 -14.20 23.30
N GLU A 141 12.17 -14.07 22.08
CA GLU A 141 12.10 -12.82 21.30
C GLU A 141 11.02 -12.85 20.23
N GLY A 142 10.67 -14.01 19.69
CA GLY A 142 9.72 -14.18 18.60
C GLY A 142 10.27 -13.84 17.20
N PRO A 143 9.42 -13.93 16.16
CA PRO A 143 9.82 -13.77 14.76
C PRO A 143 10.21 -12.34 14.34
N LEU A 144 9.82 -11.29 15.05
CA LEU A 144 10.21 -9.92 14.74
C LEU A 144 11.34 -9.44 15.65
N VAL A 145 12.46 -9.04 15.04
CA VAL A 145 13.61 -8.45 15.73
C VAL A 145 13.80 -7.01 15.27
N GLU A 146 13.69 -6.04 16.18
CA GLU A 146 13.88 -4.63 15.81
C GLU A 146 15.33 -4.36 15.40
N ILE A 147 15.50 -3.78 14.21
CA ILE A 147 16.79 -3.38 13.65
C ILE A 147 16.80 -1.89 13.26
N THR A 148 15.86 -1.09 13.79
CA THR A 148 15.86 0.36 13.64
C THR A 148 17.19 0.93 14.15
N ALA A 149 17.76 1.91 13.43
CA ALA A 149 18.97 2.60 13.89
C ALA A 149 18.74 3.23 15.28
N LYS A 150 19.73 3.13 16.17
CA LYS A 150 19.63 3.52 17.60
C LYS A 150 19.12 4.95 17.84
N ASN A 151 19.46 5.89 16.95
CA ASN A 151 18.98 7.27 16.99
C ASN A 151 18.27 7.56 15.66
N PRO A 152 17.03 7.07 15.48
CA PRO A 152 16.32 7.25 14.23
C PRO A 152 15.98 8.74 14.03
N ARG A 153 15.98 9.18 12.77
CA ARG A 153 15.51 10.52 12.44
C ARG A 153 13.99 10.55 12.49
N ARG A 154 13.44 11.68 12.91
CA ARG A 154 12.02 11.97 12.71
C ARG A 154 11.66 11.91 11.23
N ALA A 155 10.55 11.27 10.91
CA ALA A 155 10.01 11.18 9.56
C ALA A 155 9.53 12.55 9.08
N PHE A 156 8.80 13.29 9.93
CA PHE A 156 8.27 14.61 9.61
C PHE A 156 8.61 15.66 10.68
N PRO A 157 9.89 16.09 10.78
CA PRO A 157 10.28 17.17 11.69
C PRO A 157 9.72 18.54 11.27
N GLN A 158 9.09 18.63 10.10
CA GLN A 158 8.45 19.83 9.56
C GLN A 158 7.09 19.48 8.94
N ARG A 159 6.17 20.45 8.94
CA ARG A 159 4.83 20.33 8.32
C ARG A 159 4.60 21.44 7.28
N PRO A 160 3.69 21.24 6.31
CA PRO A 160 3.28 22.30 5.39
C PRO A 160 2.70 23.50 6.13
N LYS A 161 3.12 24.71 5.75
CA LYS A 161 2.52 25.95 6.27
C LYS A 161 1.05 26.06 5.90
N GLU A 162 0.33 26.91 6.62
CA GLU A 162 -1.11 27.05 6.45
C GLU A 162 -1.54 27.51 5.04
N ASN A 163 -0.74 28.40 4.45
CA ASN A 163 -0.94 28.86 3.08
C ASN A 163 -0.55 27.83 1.98
N GLY A 164 -0.19 26.60 2.38
CA GLY A 164 0.29 25.53 1.50
C GLY A 164 1.67 25.76 0.88
N LYS A 165 2.36 26.86 1.22
CA LYS A 165 3.65 27.25 0.62
C LYS A 165 4.79 27.10 1.60
N GLY A 166 5.63 26.08 1.36
CA GLY A 166 6.82 25.80 2.16
C GLY A 166 6.53 24.92 3.38
N LEU A 167 7.50 24.89 4.29
CA LEU A 167 7.51 24.08 5.50
C LEU A 167 7.77 24.97 6.72
N GLU A 168 7.26 24.56 7.86
CA GLU A 168 7.55 25.08 9.19
C GLU A 168 7.88 23.93 10.15
N ASP A 169 8.47 24.26 11.30
CA ASP A 169 8.81 23.27 12.31
C ASP A 169 7.55 22.56 12.81
N ASN A 170 7.68 21.26 13.06
CA ASN A 170 6.61 20.42 13.55
C ASN A 170 7.00 19.85 14.92
N PRO A 171 6.64 20.54 16.02
CA PRO A 171 6.80 19.99 17.36
C PRO A 171 6.17 18.60 17.47
N LEU A 172 6.77 17.70 18.25
CA LEU A 172 6.29 16.31 18.31
C LEU A 172 4.91 16.26 18.99
N GLU A 173 4.70 17.11 19.99
CA GLU A 173 3.45 17.28 20.73
C GLU A 173 2.24 17.65 19.86
N ASP A 174 2.46 18.27 18.70
CA ASP A 174 1.40 18.63 17.75
C ASP A 174 0.87 17.42 16.98
N GLN A 175 1.59 16.30 17.01
CA GLN A 175 1.15 15.01 16.46
C GLN A 175 0.75 15.04 14.97
N ASN A 176 1.34 15.96 14.17
CA ASN A 176 1.37 15.84 12.70
C ASN A 176 2.52 14.94 12.25
N THR A 177 2.52 13.71 12.73
CA THR A 177 3.63 12.73 12.60
C THR A 177 3.35 11.72 11.50
N VAL A 178 4.29 10.79 11.26
CA VAL A 178 4.06 9.68 10.31
C VAL A 178 2.82 8.86 10.69
N TYR A 179 2.01 8.49 9.70
CA TYR A 179 0.72 7.82 9.92
C TYR A 179 0.55 6.63 8.97
N GLY A 180 -0.23 6.76 7.88
CA GLY A 180 -0.32 5.79 6.78
C GLY A 180 1.04 5.34 6.27
N LEU A 181 1.23 4.06 5.94
CA LEU A 181 2.52 3.53 5.49
C LEU A 181 2.41 2.39 4.48
N THR A 182 3.31 2.38 3.49
CA THR A 182 3.58 1.22 2.62
C THR A 182 5.07 1.10 2.31
N ALA A 183 5.55 -0.10 1.96
CA ALA A 183 6.93 -0.35 1.57
C ALA A 183 7.06 -0.67 0.07
N ILE A 184 8.08 -0.11 -0.55
CA ILE A 184 8.39 -0.23 -1.98
C ILE A 184 9.79 -0.77 -2.14
N LYS A 185 9.95 -1.80 -2.96
CA LYS A 185 11.26 -2.21 -3.47
C LYS A 185 11.37 -1.84 -4.93
N ASP A 186 12.34 -0.99 -5.25
CA ASP A 186 12.68 -0.69 -6.63
C ASP A 186 13.24 -1.97 -7.30
N PRO A 187 12.57 -2.50 -8.34
CA PRO A 187 13.02 -3.71 -9.02
C PRO A 187 14.34 -3.52 -9.79
N GLU A 188 14.70 -2.30 -10.15
CA GLU A 188 15.92 -2.01 -10.93
C GLU A 188 17.15 -1.91 -10.03
N SER A 189 17.13 -1.02 -9.04
CA SER A 189 18.28 -0.84 -8.13
C SER A 189 18.29 -1.84 -6.96
N GLY A 190 17.16 -2.45 -6.63
CA GLY A 190 16.97 -3.23 -5.42
C GLY A 190 16.90 -2.40 -4.14
N ALA A 191 16.91 -1.07 -4.24
CA ALA A 191 16.71 -0.18 -3.10
C ALA A 191 15.30 -0.33 -2.53
N VAL A 192 15.19 -0.15 -1.21
CA VAL A 192 13.92 -0.21 -0.51
C VAL A 192 13.57 1.18 0.03
N PHE A 193 12.31 1.53 -0.08
CA PHE A 193 11.73 2.76 0.39
C PHE A 193 10.50 2.45 1.24
N ALA A 194 10.25 3.27 2.25
CA ALA A 194 8.94 3.39 2.86
C ALA A 194 8.29 4.67 2.31
N VAL A 195 6.99 4.64 2.05
CA VAL A 195 6.19 5.84 1.82
C VAL A 195 5.31 6.00 3.05
N GLY A 196 5.40 7.15 3.71
CA GLY A 196 4.59 7.47 4.89
C GLY A 196 3.74 8.70 4.61
N THR A 197 2.51 8.74 5.11
CA THR A 197 1.68 9.96 5.15
C THR A 197 2.01 10.78 6.39
N GLN A 198 1.78 12.09 6.34
CA GLN A 198 1.89 12.95 7.52
C GLN A 198 0.48 13.24 8.05
N ARG A 199 0.20 12.88 9.31
CA ARG A 199 -1.11 13.03 9.93
C ARG A 199 -1.65 14.46 9.83
N GLY A 200 -2.87 14.60 9.33
CA GLY A 200 -3.58 15.86 9.13
C GLY A 200 -2.95 16.74 8.06
N GLN A 201 -2.15 16.19 7.14
CA GLN A 201 -1.44 16.98 6.12
C GLN A 201 -1.61 16.37 4.72
N PRO A 202 -1.72 17.22 3.67
CA PRO A 202 -1.84 16.78 2.27
C PRO A 202 -0.48 16.38 1.67
N ARG A 203 0.23 15.48 2.36
CA ARG A 203 1.65 15.21 2.14
C ARG A 203 2.00 13.75 2.40
N LEU A 204 2.77 13.18 1.48
CA LEU A 204 3.37 11.86 1.60
C LEU A 204 4.89 11.98 1.48
N GLY A 205 5.63 11.50 2.47
CA GLY A 205 7.09 11.42 2.46
C GLY A 205 7.56 10.07 1.90
N VAL A 206 8.64 10.09 1.14
CA VAL A 206 9.34 8.90 0.65
C VAL A 206 10.66 8.81 1.39
N PHE A 207 10.90 7.68 2.04
CA PHE A 207 12.04 7.44 2.92
C PHE A 207 12.82 6.24 2.41
N ARG A 208 14.08 6.44 2.03
CA ARG A 208 14.96 5.33 1.67
C ARG A 208 15.39 4.57 2.92
N LEU A 209 15.24 3.26 2.91
CA LEU A 209 15.78 2.40 3.96
C LEU A 209 17.26 2.15 3.70
N VAL A 210 18.11 2.73 4.55
CA VAL A 210 19.57 2.72 4.40
C VAL A 210 20.18 1.81 5.46
N PRO A 211 20.76 0.66 5.07
CA PRO A 211 21.50 -0.19 5.99
C PRO A 211 22.72 0.54 6.55
N ARG A 212 22.97 0.35 7.83
CA ARG A 212 24.12 0.90 8.56
C ARG A 212 25.05 -0.24 8.99
N LYS A 213 26.31 0.11 9.28
CA LYS A 213 27.24 -0.84 9.92
C LYS A 213 26.67 -1.25 11.27
N GLY A 214 26.80 -2.53 11.63
CA GLY A 214 26.22 -3.07 12.86
C GLY A 214 24.82 -3.68 12.69
N GLY A 215 24.33 -3.84 11.46
CA GLY A 215 23.11 -4.59 11.16
C GLY A 215 21.80 -3.79 11.25
N THR A 216 21.86 -2.52 11.67
CA THR A 216 20.67 -1.66 11.76
C THR A 216 20.32 -1.01 10.42
N VAL A 217 19.10 -0.49 10.33
CA VAL A 217 18.56 0.21 9.17
C VAL A 217 17.99 1.56 9.60
N GLU A 218 18.30 2.61 8.84
CA GLU A 218 17.77 3.96 9.05
C GLU A 218 16.83 4.34 7.92
N ALA A 219 15.65 4.85 8.24
CA ALA A 219 14.78 5.50 7.27
C ALA A 219 15.27 6.94 7.04
N VAL A 220 15.73 7.23 5.82
CA VAL A 220 16.28 8.54 5.44
C VAL A 220 15.34 9.19 4.45
N TYR A 221 14.83 10.38 4.78
CA TYR A 221 14.00 11.17 3.87
C TYR A 221 14.68 11.33 2.50
N PHE A 222 13.94 11.02 1.44
CA PHE A 222 14.43 10.98 0.06
C PHE A 222 13.69 11.99 -0.82
N SER A 223 12.35 11.98 -0.78
CA SER A 223 11.50 12.88 -1.55
C SER A 223 10.11 12.97 -0.92
N GLU A 224 9.19 13.70 -1.56
CA GLU A 224 7.78 13.76 -1.13
C GLU A 224 6.85 13.95 -2.33
N PHE A 225 5.58 13.65 -2.08
CA PHE A 225 4.46 14.09 -2.89
C PHE A 225 3.60 15.05 -2.05
N ARG A 226 3.09 16.10 -2.71
CA ARG A 226 2.11 17.01 -2.13
C ARG A 226 0.89 17.04 -3.01
N VAL A 227 -0.27 17.08 -2.37
CA VAL A 227 -1.53 17.41 -3.05
C VAL A 227 -1.99 18.81 -2.61
N PRO A 228 -2.84 19.48 -3.39
CA PRO A 228 -3.42 20.75 -2.97
C PRO A 228 -4.21 20.60 -1.66
N VAL A 229 -4.06 21.57 -0.75
CA VAL A 229 -4.92 21.68 0.46
C VAL A 229 -6.30 22.25 0.14
N VAL A 230 -6.45 22.87 -1.04
CA VAL A 230 -7.74 23.35 -1.54
C VAL A 230 -8.22 22.41 -2.64
N HIS A 231 -9.41 21.86 -2.49
CA HIS A 231 -10.07 21.05 -3.50
C HIS A 231 -11.45 21.62 -3.78
N LYS A 232 -11.83 21.75 -5.06
CA LYS A 232 -13.11 22.37 -5.50
C LYS A 232 -13.49 23.71 -4.82
N GLY A 233 -12.49 24.52 -4.44
CA GLY A 233 -12.69 25.81 -3.79
C GLY A 233 -12.83 25.76 -2.27
N GLN A 234 -12.87 24.57 -1.67
CA GLN A 234 -12.90 24.36 -0.23
C GLN A 234 -11.48 24.19 0.32
N ASN A 235 -11.17 24.86 1.42
CA ASN A 235 -9.96 24.58 2.19
C ASN A 235 -10.19 23.34 3.07
N LEU A 236 -9.38 22.31 2.91
CA LEU A 236 -9.49 21.05 3.64
C LEU A 236 -9.01 21.12 5.10
N ARG A 237 -8.62 22.30 5.59
CA ARG A 237 -8.30 22.53 7.02
C ARG A 237 -9.31 23.41 7.74
N GLU A 238 -10.29 23.90 7.00
CA GLU A 238 -11.34 24.73 7.58
C GLU A 238 -12.43 23.81 8.12
N GLU A 239 -12.62 23.87 9.43
CA GLU A 239 -13.72 23.22 10.14
C GLU A 239 -14.95 24.14 10.16
N ASN A 240 -16.13 23.54 10.09
CA ASN A 240 -17.42 24.19 10.17
C ASN A 240 -18.02 23.97 11.56
N GLU A 241 -17.87 24.98 12.42
CA GLU A 241 -18.35 24.97 13.81
C GLU A 241 -19.85 24.68 13.97
N ASN A 242 -20.66 24.86 12.93
CA ASN A 242 -22.12 24.73 13.00
C ASN A 242 -22.65 23.46 12.32
N ASP A 243 -21.86 22.82 11.48
CA ASP A 243 -22.29 21.66 10.71
C ASP A 243 -21.10 20.74 10.37
N PRO A 244 -20.80 19.75 11.21
CA PRO A 244 -19.71 18.81 10.98
C PRO A 244 -19.87 17.94 9.72
N LEU A 245 -21.08 17.87 9.14
CA LEU A 245 -21.26 17.20 7.85
C LEU A 245 -20.57 17.97 6.71
N LYS A 246 -20.19 19.22 6.98
CA LYS A 246 -19.37 20.09 6.13
C LYS A 246 -17.89 20.12 6.57
N ASP A 247 -17.44 19.24 7.46
CA ASP A 247 -16.03 19.12 7.80
C ASP A 247 -15.32 18.17 6.85
N TRP A 248 -14.08 18.52 6.50
CA TRP A 248 -13.17 17.71 5.70
C TRP A 248 -11.76 17.86 6.19
N SER A 249 -10.97 16.81 5.95
CA SER A 249 -9.61 16.68 6.40
C SER A 249 -8.68 16.51 5.20
N PRO A 250 -7.44 17.02 5.26
CA PRO A 250 -6.44 16.77 4.22
C PRO A 250 -5.71 15.43 4.46
N GLN A 251 -6.22 14.63 5.39
CA GLN A 251 -5.63 13.42 5.94
C GLN A 251 -5.57 12.29 4.91
N PHE A 252 -4.44 11.57 4.93
CA PHE A 252 -4.20 10.38 4.13
C PHE A 252 -3.80 9.23 5.05
N GLU A 253 -4.31 8.03 4.79
CA GLU A 253 -3.93 6.82 5.53
C GLU A 253 -3.64 5.67 4.58
N GLY A 254 -4.66 5.12 3.91
CA GLY A 254 -4.52 3.92 3.08
C GLY A 254 -3.58 4.09 1.89
N LEU A 255 -2.50 3.29 1.84
CA LEU A 255 -1.52 3.29 0.75
C LEU A 255 -1.38 1.90 0.12
N ALA A 256 -1.35 1.84 -1.22
CA ALA A 256 -1.10 0.59 -1.94
C ALA A 256 -0.30 0.79 -3.21
N VAL A 257 0.56 -0.17 -3.58
CA VAL A 257 1.48 -0.01 -4.72
C VAL A 257 1.29 -1.11 -5.75
N ASP A 258 0.99 -0.74 -7.00
CA ASP A 258 1.16 -1.63 -8.15
C ASP A 258 2.56 -1.43 -8.74
N LEU A 259 3.48 -2.31 -8.36
CA LEU A 259 4.87 -2.27 -8.84
C LEU A 259 4.99 -2.54 -10.34
N ARG A 260 4.03 -3.24 -10.95
CA ARG A 260 4.05 -3.56 -12.39
C ARG A 260 3.86 -2.28 -13.21
N ALA A 261 2.92 -1.45 -12.79
CA ALA A 261 2.64 -0.14 -13.37
C ALA A 261 3.57 0.97 -12.83
N GLY A 262 4.17 0.77 -11.66
CA GLY A 262 4.94 1.84 -11.00
C GLY A 262 4.05 2.95 -10.48
N VAL A 263 2.93 2.57 -9.86
CA VAL A 263 1.90 3.48 -9.35
C VAL A 263 1.67 3.21 -7.86
N LEU A 264 1.68 4.28 -7.08
CA LEU A 264 1.15 4.34 -5.72
C LEU A 264 -0.29 4.84 -5.77
N TYR A 265 -1.19 4.13 -5.11
CA TYR A 265 -2.54 4.59 -4.78
C TYR A 265 -2.53 5.08 -3.33
N ALA A 266 -3.14 6.24 -3.10
CA ALA A 266 -3.23 6.86 -1.78
C ALA A 266 -4.66 7.32 -1.51
N GLY A 267 -5.26 6.81 -0.43
CA GLY A 267 -6.57 7.21 0.07
C GLY A 267 -6.43 8.49 0.87
N GLN A 268 -7.14 9.53 0.45
CA GLN A 268 -7.39 10.72 1.24
C GLN A 268 -8.80 10.57 1.79
N GLU A 269 -8.92 10.28 3.09
CA GLU A 269 -10.13 9.77 3.78
C GLU A 269 -11.42 10.41 3.27
N ASP A 270 -11.50 11.73 3.34
CA ASP A 270 -12.67 12.52 2.95
C ASP A 270 -12.86 12.79 1.46
N VAL A 271 -11.80 12.65 0.65
CA VAL A 271 -11.75 13.16 -0.73
C VAL A 271 -11.79 12.04 -1.76
N GLY A 272 -11.02 10.98 -1.56
CA GLY A 272 -10.96 9.85 -2.49
C GLY A 272 -9.56 9.29 -2.76
N ILE A 273 -9.47 8.51 -3.83
CA ILE A 273 -8.28 7.75 -4.19
C ILE A 273 -7.44 8.55 -5.20
N TRP A 274 -6.20 8.80 -4.83
CA TRP A 274 -5.19 9.42 -5.66
C TRP A 274 -4.30 8.37 -6.33
N ARG A 275 -3.97 8.61 -7.60
CA ARG A 275 -2.95 7.90 -8.37
C ARG A 275 -1.68 8.73 -8.41
N ILE A 276 -0.59 8.19 -7.90
CA ILE A 276 0.71 8.85 -7.79
C ILE A 276 1.77 8.00 -8.48
N PRO A 277 2.35 8.46 -9.60
CA PRO A 277 3.42 7.72 -10.27
C PRO A 277 4.71 7.74 -9.45
N ILE A 278 5.28 6.55 -9.21
CA ILE A 278 6.47 6.38 -8.35
C ILE A 278 7.75 6.05 -9.13
N ARG A 279 7.64 5.76 -10.42
CA ARG A 279 8.81 5.69 -11.30
C ARG A 279 9.23 7.12 -11.63
N VAL A 280 10.45 7.47 -11.22
CA VAL A 280 11.03 8.82 -11.28
C VAL A 280 10.98 9.36 -12.71
N ARG A 281 9.89 10.05 -13.02
CA ARG A 281 9.78 11.01 -14.12
C ARG A 281 9.10 12.25 -13.55
N SER A 282 9.79 13.37 -13.65
CA SER A 282 9.38 14.66 -13.07
C SER A 282 8.13 15.27 -13.71
N ASP A 283 7.61 14.68 -14.79
CA ASP A 283 6.45 15.16 -15.54
C ASP A 283 5.11 14.59 -15.04
N MET A 284 5.12 13.52 -14.25
CA MET A 284 3.90 12.90 -13.77
C MET A 284 3.51 13.37 -12.37
N LYS A 285 2.28 13.88 -12.24
CA LYS A 285 1.74 14.47 -11.01
C LYS A 285 0.69 13.57 -10.35
N PRO A 286 0.49 13.67 -9.02
CA PRO A 286 -0.67 13.10 -8.36
C PRO A 286 -1.97 13.48 -9.08
N LYS A 287 -2.85 12.50 -9.27
CA LYS A 287 -4.17 12.69 -9.90
C LYS A 287 -5.24 12.00 -9.06
N LEU A 288 -6.27 12.73 -8.66
CA LEU A 288 -7.48 12.15 -8.08
C LEU A 288 -8.19 11.32 -9.17
N ILE A 289 -8.40 10.03 -8.92
CA ILE A 289 -8.96 9.08 -9.90
C ILE A 289 -10.33 8.56 -9.50
N TYR A 290 -10.71 8.72 -8.23
CA TYR A 290 -12.01 8.32 -7.72
C TYR A 290 -12.35 9.20 -6.52
N GLU A 291 -13.52 9.83 -6.52
CA GLU A 291 -13.99 10.67 -5.40
C GLU A 291 -14.92 9.87 -4.48
N THR A 292 -14.83 10.08 -3.18
CA THR A 292 -15.75 9.50 -2.18
C THR A 292 -17.16 10.09 -2.29
N ARG A 293 -18.11 9.41 -1.67
CA ARG A 293 -19.43 9.91 -1.33
C ARG A 293 -19.37 10.50 0.08
N GLY A 294 -19.45 11.83 0.19
CA GLY A 294 -19.70 12.53 1.45
C GLY A 294 -21.19 12.83 1.68
N SER A 295 -21.50 13.69 2.65
CA SER A 295 -22.88 14.17 2.91
C SER A 295 -23.47 14.91 1.70
N LYS A 296 -24.80 14.87 1.50
CA LYS A 296 -25.47 15.67 0.45
C LYS A 296 -25.31 17.18 0.63
N GLU A 297 -25.00 17.61 1.84
CA GLU A 297 -24.68 19.00 2.20
C GLU A 297 -23.23 19.38 1.85
N SER A 298 -22.39 18.39 1.47
CA SER A 298 -20.96 18.55 1.21
C SER A 298 -20.67 18.96 -0.23
N SER A 299 -19.64 19.79 -0.40
CA SER A 299 -19.02 20.08 -1.71
C SER A 299 -18.30 18.86 -2.32
N PHE A 300 -18.00 17.85 -1.49
CA PHE A 300 -17.41 16.55 -1.84
C PHE A 300 -18.43 15.41 -1.78
N HIS A 301 -19.64 15.66 -2.32
CA HIS A 301 -20.64 14.62 -2.55
C HIS A 301 -20.55 14.11 -3.99
N ASN A 302 -19.96 12.93 -4.21
CA ASN A 302 -20.15 12.21 -5.46
C ASN A 302 -21.33 11.22 -5.34
N PRO A 303 -22.53 11.55 -5.88
CA PRO A 303 -23.72 10.71 -5.75
C PRO A 303 -23.62 9.39 -6.52
N ASP A 304 -22.60 9.21 -7.36
CA ASP A 304 -22.33 7.98 -8.11
C ASP A 304 -21.24 7.12 -7.46
N SER A 305 -20.58 7.61 -6.41
CA SER A 305 -19.52 6.88 -5.73
C SER A 305 -20.06 5.74 -4.88
N VAL A 306 -19.35 4.61 -4.88
CA VAL A 306 -19.65 3.44 -4.03
C VAL A 306 -18.68 3.33 -2.86
N ILE A 307 -17.89 4.37 -2.60
CA ILE A 307 -17.07 4.52 -1.41
C ILE A 307 -17.69 5.64 -0.58
N SER A 308 -18.31 5.28 0.54
CA SER A 308 -18.63 6.26 1.58
C SER A 308 -17.31 6.71 2.21
N ARG A 309 -17.13 8.01 2.41
CA ARG A 309 -16.03 8.48 3.25
C ARG A 309 -16.21 7.90 4.68
N ASP A 310 -15.17 7.38 5.33
CA ASP A 310 -13.76 7.52 4.95
C ASP A 310 -13.21 6.40 4.05
N VAL A 311 -12.39 6.79 3.07
CA VAL A 311 -11.58 5.84 2.29
C VAL A 311 -10.31 5.50 3.05
N GLU A 312 -10.35 4.35 3.72
CA GLU A 312 -9.28 3.88 4.58
C GLU A 312 -8.27 3.03 3.79
N GLY A 313 -7.86 1.89 4.37
CA GLY A 313 -6.84 1.03 3.84
C GLY A 313 -7.06 0.62 2.39
N LEU A 314 -5.96 0.63 1.66
CA LEU A 314 -5.88 0.20 0.27
C LEU A 314 -5.00 -1.04 0.18
N CYS A 315 -5.34 -1.97 -0.71
CA CYS A 315 -4.40 -3.02 -1.09
C CYS A 315 -4.47 -3.38 -2.58
N VAL A 316 -3.34 -3.82 -3.13
CA VAL A 316 -3.29 -4.42 -4.46
C VAL A 316 -3.29 -5.93 -4.34
N PHE A 317 -4.29 -6.58 -4.92
CA PHE A 317 -4.36 -8.03 -5.08
C PHE A 317 -3.92 -8.42 -6.49
N TYR A 318 -2.90 -9.27 -6.60
CA TYR A 318 -2.46 -9.83 -7.88
C TYR A 318 -3.13 -11.20 -8.09
N GLY A 319 -4.06 -11.25 -9.04
CA GLY A 319 -4.81 -12.45 -9.40
C GLY A 319 -4.11 -13.31 -10.46
N GLU A 320 -4.85 -14.27 -11.00
CA GLU A 320 -4.43 -15.12 -12.12
C GLU A 320 -4.40 -14.33 -13.44
N ASP A 321 -3.70 -14.89 -14.44
CA ASP A 321 -3.63 -14.35 -15.81
C ASP A 321 -3.22 -12.87 -15.90
N ASP A 322 -2.25 -12.47 -15.06
CA ASP A 322 -1.76 -11.10 -14.94
C ASP A 322 -2.83 -10.05 -14.55
N ASN A 323 -4.03 -10.47 -14.12
CA ASN A 323 -5.01 -9.57 -13.53
C ASN A 323 -4.50 -9.03 -12.19
N ALA A 324 -4.83 -7.79 -11.88
CA ALA A 324 -4.75 -7.31 -10.51
C ALA A 324 -5.87 -6.34 -10.21
N TYR A 325 -6.07 -6.13 -8.92
CA TYR A 325 -7.18 -5.39 -8.39
C TYR A 325 -6.69 -4.47 -7.29
N LEU A 326 -7.19 -3.24 -7.27
CA LEU A 326 -7.12 -2.37 -6.11
C LEU A 326 -8.38 -2.62 -5.29
N ILE A 327 -8.21 -2.91 -4.00
CA ILE A 327 -9.30 -3.04 -3.04
C ILE A 327 -9.18 -1.86 -2.09
N ALA A 328 -10.26 -1.12 -1.93
CA ALA A 328 -10.35 0.02 -1.02
C ALA A 328 -11.38 -0.29 0.07
N SER A 329 -11.03 -0.01 1.33
CA SER A 329 -11.99 0.01 2.42
C SER A 329 -12.88 1.26 2.29
N SER A 330 -14.18 1.05 2.38
CA SER A 330 -15.21 2.09 2.47
C SER A 330 -15.78 1.99 3.88
N GLN A 331 -15.17 2.70 4.81
CA GLN A 331 -15.46 2.60 6.24
C GLN A 331 -16.87 3.16 6.51
N GLY A 332 -17.14 4.38 6.04
CA GLY A 332 -18.42 5.04 6.25
C GLY A 332 -18.51 5.79 7.59
N ASN A 333 -19.73 6.10 8.03
CA ASN A 333 -20.06 6.86 9.26
C ASN A 333 -19.66 8.36 9.27
N ALA A 334 -20.15 9.09 8.27
CA ALA A 334 -19.97 10.53 8.10
C ALA A 334 -20.06 11.35 9.41
N HIS A 335 -19.00 12.14 9.65
CA HIS A 335 -18.78 13.03 10.79
C HIS A 335 -20.03 13.83 11.24
N GLY A 336 -20.29 13.83 12.56
CA GLY A 336 -21.36 14.57 13.24
C GLY A 336 -21.71 13.97 14.61
N ASP A 337 -22.43 14.72 15.46
CA ASP A 337 -22.81 14.30 16.82
C ASP A 337 -23.68 13.01 16.88
N ALA A 338 -24.20 12.58 15.73
CA ALA A 338 -24.77 11.26 15.53
C ALA A 338 -24.39 10.74 14.12
N PRO A 339 -23.43 9.81 14.02
CA PRO A 339 -23.09 9.17 12.76
C PRO A 339 -24.36 8.58 12.13
N THR A 340 -24.65 8.98 10.89
CA THR A 340 -25.72 8.34 10.12
C THR A 340 -25.07 7.50 9.03
N PRO A 341 -25.33 6.18 8.99
CA PRO A 341 -24.75 5.33 7.97
C PRO A 341 -25.13 5.80 6.57
N ASP A 342 -24.16 5.95 5.66
CA ASP A 342 -24.40 6.23 4.24
C ASP A 342 -24.67 4.91 3.50
N ALA A 343 -25.77 4.28 3.92
CA ALA A 343 -26.24 3.04 3.33
C ALA A 343 -26.53 3.24 1.81
N PRO A 344 -26.09 2.32 0.94
CA PRO A 344 -25.66 0.98 1.27
C PRO A 344 -24.13 0.79 1.27
N TYR A 345 -23.24 1.79 1.34
CA TYR A 345 -21.80 1.56 1.06
C TYR A 345 -20.87 1.48 2.28
N ASP A 346 -21.36 1.83 3.46
CA ASP A 346 -20.61 1.72 4.72
C ASP A 346 -20.22 0.27 5.05
N ASP A 347 -19.15 0.07 5.83
CA ASP A 347 -18.65 -1.26 6.19
C ASP A 347 -18.45 -2.17 4.97
N SER A 348 -17.90 -1.65 3.88
CA SER A 348 -17.73 -2.40 2.63
C SER A 348 -16.36 -2.24 1.99
N PHE A 349 -16.06 -3.10 1.02
CA PHE A 349 -14.83 -3.09 0.25
C PHE A 349 -15.16 -2.90 -1.23
N VAL A 350 -14.52 -1.92 -1.85
CA VAL A 350 -14.70 -1.60 -3.26
C VAL A 350 -13.55 -2.17 -4.06
N VAL A 351 -13.86 -2.84 -5.18
CA VAL A 351 -12.88 -3.54 -6.01
C VAL A 351 -12.78 -2.88 -7.37
N PHE A 352 -11.57 -2.45 -7.71
CA PHE A 352 -11.22 -1.92 -9.01
C PHE A 352 -10.28 -2.88 -9.74
N LYS A 353 -10.56 -3.19 -11.00
CA LYS A 353 -9.59 -3.85 -11.88
C LYS A 353 -8.52 -2.87 -12.31
N LEU A 354 -7.26 -3.21 -12.05
CA LEU A 354 -6.10 -2.43 -12.48
C LEU A 354 -5.84 -2.64 -13.99
N LYS A 355 -5.63 -1.54 -14.71
CA LYS A 355 -5.41 -1.52 -16.17
C LYS A 355 -4.03 -0.93 -16.50
N GLY A 356 -2.99 -1.43 -15.83
CA GLY A 356 -1.64 -0.88 -16.01
C GLY A 356 -1.54 0.53 -15.45
N ASP A 357 -1.15 1.50 -16.27
CA ASP A 357 -1.02 2.90 -15.88
C ASP A 357 -2.31 3.72 -16.07
N ASP A 358 -3.36 3.15 -16.66
CA ASP A 358 -4.67 3.79 -16.83
C ASP A 358 -5.48 3.89 -15.51
N THR A 359 -6.58 4.65 -15.55
CA THR A 359 -7.55 4.71 -14.45
C THR A 359 -8.13 3.30 -14.17
N PRO A 360 -8.08 2.81 -12.92
CA PRO A 360 -8.71 1.55 -12.54
C PRO A 360 -10.21 1.52 -12.86
N GLU A 361 -10.71 0.36 -13.28
CA GLU A 361 -12.12 0.13 -13.59
C GLU A 361 -12.85 -0.41 -12.37
N LEU A 362 -13.91 0.26 -11.91
CA LEU A 362 -14.78 -0.29 -10.87
C LEU A 362 -15.46 -1.57 -11.38
N ILE A 363 -15.28 -2.69 -10.66
CA ILE A 363 -15.87 -3.98 -11.05
C ILE A 363 -16.87 -4.53 -10.03
N GLY A 364 -16.92 -3.97 -8.83
CA GLY A 364 -17.91 -4.35 -7.82
C GLY A 364 -17.47 -3.99 -6.41
N SER A 365 -18.26 -4.44 -5.45
CA SER A 365 -18.01 -4.25 -4.03
C SER A 365 -18.54 -5.43 -3.22
N PHE A 366 -18.01 -5.62 -2.02
CA PHE A 366 -18.45 -6.69 -1.12
C PHE A 366 -18.36 -6.29 0.35
N ARG A 367 -19.04 -7.05 1.21
CA ARG A 367 -18.86 -7.02 2.67
C ARG A 367 -18.40 -8.36 3.19
N VAL A 368 -17.68 -8.34 4.30
CA VAL A 368 -17.41 -9.54 5.09
C VAL A 368 -18.52 -9.67 6.13
N GLY A 369 -19.57 -10.41 5.79
CA GLY A 369 -20.71 -10.64 6.68
C GLY A 369 -20.43 -11.72 7.71
N LYS A 370 -21.35 -11.88 8.66
CA LYS A 370 -21.25 -12.88 9.74
C LYS A 370 -20.98 -14.30 9.22
N GLY A 371 -19.91 -14.91 9.74
CA GLY A 371 -19.58 -16.32 9.59
C GLY A 371 -20.39 -17.21 10.54
N LYS A 372 -20.02 -18.49 10.67
CA LYS A 372 -20.70 -19.39 11.62
C LYS A 372 -20.44 -19.00 13.08
N LYS A 373 -19.20 -18.63 13.39
CA LYS A 373 -18.73 -18.28 14.74
C LYS A 373 -18.02 -16.94 14.82
N ILE A 374 -17.74 -16.34 13.68
CA ILE A 374 -17.06 -15.05 13.50
C ILE A 374 -18.15 -14.05 13.12
N ASP A 375 -18.12 -12.87 13.73
CA ASP A 375 -19.03 -11.76 13.42
C ASP A 375 -18.68 -11.11 12.05
N ALA A 376 -19.33 -9.99 11.74
CA ALA A 376 -19.10 -9.25 10.51
C ALA A 376 -17.95 -8.26 10.72
N VAL A 377 -17.24 -7.90 9.65
CA VAL A 377 -16.27 -6.80 9.70
C VAL A 377 -17.03 -5.49 9.56
N GLN A 378 -16.73 -4.55 10.44
CA GLN A 378 -17.18 -3.16 10.43
C GLN A 378 -15.97 -2.26 10.68
N GLU A 379 -16.03 -1.01 10.24
CA GLU A 379 -15.01 0.02 10.53
C GLU A 379 -13.56 -0.43 10.19
N SER A 380 -13.37 -1.05 9.03
CA SER A 380 -12.08 -1.64 8.67
C SER A 380 -11.06 -0.58 8.25
N ASP A 381 -9.98 -0.45 9.02
CA ASP A 381 -8.88 0.48 8.72
C ASP A 381 -7.90 -0.08 7.66
N GLY A 382 -7.65 -1.40 7.59
CA GLY A 382 -6.66 -1.98 6.66
C GLY A 382 -7.02 -3.33 6.03
N PRO A 383 -7.27 -3.44 4.70
CA PRO A 383 -7.29 -4.71 3.99
C PRO A 383 -5.88 -5.09 3.52
N ARG A 384 -5.53 -6.40 3.54
CA ARG A 384 -4.31 -6.90 2.91
C ARG A 384 -4.52 -8.19 2.14
N SER A 385 -3.77 -8.34 1.05
CA SER A 385 -3.73 -9.58 0.27
C SER A 385 -2.30 -10.03 -0.03
N SER A 386 -2.14 -11.32 -0.31
CA SER A 386 -0.87 -11.89 -0.74
C SER A 386 -1.06 -12.86 -1.91
N PRO A 387 -0.28 -12.75 -3.00
CA PRO A 387 -0.33 -13.67 -4.13
C PRO A 387 0.50 -14.92 -3.84
N SER A 388 -0.04 -15.87 -3.07
CA SER A 388 0.63 -17.15 -2.80
C SER A 388 0.58 -18.15 -3.98
N GLY A 389 -0.15 -17.86 -5.07
CA GLY A 389 -0.31 -18.81 -6.19
C GLY A 389 0.63 -18.66 -7.39
N CYS A 390 1.06 -17.44 -7.74
CA CYS A 390 1.65 -17.21 -9.08
C CYS A 390 3.20 -17.16 -9.14
N ARG A 391 3.89 -16.87 -8.02
CA ARG A 391 5.38 -16.84 -8.01
C ARG A 391 6.02 -18.22 -7.91
N ALA A 392 5.37 -19.18 -7.25
CA ALA A 392 5.89 -20.55 -7.13
C ALA A 392 5.93 -21.27 -8.50
N SER A 393 4.91 -21.07 -9.35
CA SER A 393 4.85 -21.71 -10.67
C SER A 393 5.85 -21.13 -11.68
N ARG A 394 6.14 -19.82 -11.63
CA ARG A 394 7.14 -19.20 -12.52
C ARG A 394 8.58 -19.63 -12.20
N ARG A 395 8.90 -19.92 -10.92
CA ARG A 395 10.21 -20.52 -10.54
C ARG A 395 10.34 -21.98 -10.98
N ALA A 396 9.25 -22.76 -10.96
CA ALA A 396 9.24 -24.13 -11.43
C ALA A 396 9.28 -24.26 -12.97
N CYS A 397 8.75 -23.27 -13.69
CA CYS A 397 8.72 -23.30 -15.15
C CYS A 397 10.04 -22.84 -15.81
N SER A 398 10.82 -21.98 -15.14
CA SER A 398 12.14 -21.57 -15.66
C SER A 398 13.22 -22.65 -15.51
N SER A 399 13.11 -23.50 -14.48
CA SER A 399 14.04 -24.62 -14.25
C SER A 399 13.80 -25.82 -15.18
N ARG A 400 12.58 -25.98 -15.74
CA ARG A 400 12.29 -27.03 -16.74
C ARG A 400 12.66 -26.65 -18.17
N ARG A 401 12.74 -25.37 -18.52
CA ARG A 401 13.14 -24.93 -19.88
C ARG A 401 14.64 -25.01 -20.15
N THR A 402 15.48 -25.06 -19.11
CA THR A 402 16.93 -25.23 -19.25
C THR A 402 17.38 -26.69 -19.33
N ALA A 403 16.52 -27.66 -19.00
CA ALA A 403 16.88 -29.09 -18.94
C ALA A 403 16.64 -29.90 -20.22
N THR A 404 15.96 -29.36 -21.24
CA THR A 404 15.57 -30.10 -22.46
C THR A 404 16.33 -29.70 -23.73
N ARG A 405 17.46 -28.99 -23.62
CA ARG A 405 18.26 -28.58 -24.78
C ARG A 405 19.73 -28.97 -24.66
N ALA A 406 20.00 -30.24 -24.36
CA ALA A 406 21.32 -30.84 -24.55
C ALA A 406 21.19 -32.35 -24.75
N THR A 407 20.91 -32.78 -25.99
CA THR A 407 21.29 -34.11 -26.53
C THR A 407 20.83 -34.22 -27.98
N SER A 408 21.76 -34.06 -28.93
CA SER A 408 21.65 -34.58 -30.31
C SER A 408 22.97 -34.36 -31.07
N SER A 409 23.85 -35.37 -30.99
CA SER A 409 24.82 -35.89 -31.97
C SER A 409 25.37 -35.02 -33.12
N ARG A 410 26.70 -35.02 -33.31
CA ARG A 410 27.40 -35.84 -34.33
C ARG A 410 28.93 -35.64 -34.33
N GLU A 411 29.65 -36.77 -34.43
CA GLU A 411 31.09 -36.95 -34.64
C GLU A 411 31.57 -36.56 -36.06
N ILE A 412 32.91 -36.44 -36.24
CA ILE A 412 33.81 -36.81 -37.38
C ILE A 412 35.04 -35.83 -37.48
N PRO A 413 36.28 -36.21 -37.90
CA PRO A 413 37.37 -36.51 -36.96
C PRO A 413 38.70 -35.74 -37.23
N ARG A 414 39.73 -36.11 -36.45
CA ARG A 414 41.11 -35.61 -36.43
C ARG A 414 41.85 -35.62 -37.79
N ARG A 415 42.70 -34.61 -38.00
CA ARG A 415 43.95 -34.73 -38.76
C ARG A 415 45.12 -34.07 -38.01
N ARG A 416 46.21 -34.83 -37.87
CA ARG A 416 47.54 -34.41 -37.41
C ARG A 416 48.32 -33.76 -38.56
N THR A 417 49.15 -32.77 -38.27
CA THR A 417 50.52 -32.63 -38.82
C THR A 417 51.38 -31.80 -37.87
N SER A 418 52.64 -32.23 -37.76
CA SER A 418 53.72 -31.84 -36.85
C SER A 418 54.66 -30.78 -37.43
N SER A 419 55.63 -30.34 -36.58
CA SER A 419 56.93 -29.65 -36.86
C SER A 419 56.93 -28.14 -36.58
N SER A 420 57.99 -27.49 -36.08
CA SER A 420 59.20 -27.86 -35.35
C SER A 420 59.90 -26.57 -34.85
N CYS A 421 60.46 -26.62 -33.64
CA CYS A 421 61.72 -26.05 -33.13
C CYS A 421 62.28 -24.64 -33.49
N ARG A 422 62.90 -24.07 -32.44
CA ARG A 422 63.92 -22.98 -32.32
C ARG A 422 63.33 -21.56 -32.25
N GLY A 423 63.74 -20.66 -31.35
CA GLY A 423 64.78 -20.67 -30.32
C GLY A 423 65.38 -19.26 -30.16
N ARG A 424 65.65 -18.88 -28.91
CA ARG A 424 66.63 -17.87 -28.42
C ARG A 424 66.23 -16.39 -28.25
N ARG A 425 66.41 -15.98 -26.98
CA ARG A 425 67.18 -14.84 -26.44
C ARG A 425 66.46 -13.49 -26.20
N SER A 426 66.28 -13.19 -24.91
CA SER A 426 66.39 -11.86 -24.29
C SER A 426 67.81 -11.27 -24.51
N PRO A 427 68.09 -9.95 -24.34
CA PRO A 427 67.96 -9.28 -23.03
C PRO A 427 67.66 -7.76 -22.99
N LYS A 428 67.28 -7.30 -21.78
CA LYS A 428 67.67 -6.05 -21.09
C LYS A 428 67.50 -4.66 -21.74
N ALA A 429 66.70 -3.84 -21.04
CA ALA A 429 67.12 -2.67 -20.23
C ALA A 429 66.67 -1.26 -20.65
N SER A 430 66.44 -0.48 -19.58
CA SER A 430 66.46 1.00 -19.49
C SER A 430 65.16 1.69 -19.90
N ARG A 431 64.75 2.85 -19.37
CA ARG A 431 64.90 3.59 -18.10
C ARG A 431 64.07 4.87 -18.36
N ARG A 432 63.48 5.45 -17.31
CA ARG A 432 62.99 6.85 -17.22
C ARG A 432 61.74 7.12 -18.07
N SER A 433 60.77 7.92 -17.63
CA SER A 433 60.66 8.89 -16.54
C SER A 433 59.21 8.98 -16.10
#